data_AF-A0A1Y1MN69-F1
#
_entry.id   AF-A0A1Y1MN69-F1
#
_cell.length_a   1.000
_cell.length_b   1.000
_cell.length_c   1.000
_cell.angle_alpha   90.00
_cell.angle_beta   90.00
_cell.angle_gamma   90.00
#
_symmetry.space_group_name_H-M   'P 1'
#
loop_
_entity.id
_entity.type
_entity.pdbx_description
1 polymer ?
#
loop_
_entity_poly.entity_id
_entity_poly.type
_entity_poly.pdbx_seq_one_letter_code
_entity_poly.pdbx_strand_id
1 'polypeptide(L)'
;MEFSNFLQSIISCRFEESMLVKFFENAFDLENVTITNVENKDGVKKGDSYLSEVNNFTVSASGKHKSDGKVVDVSLPIITKCLPKSVGWLKTFRSADFFNNECIFYNTVSW
;
A
#
# COMPACT_ATOMS: atom_id res chain seq x y z
N MET A 1 -2.56 10.63 18.13
CA MET A 1 -2.66 10.90 16.68
C MET A 1 -3.49 9.76 16.12
N GLU A 2 -4.70 10.00 15.62
CA GLU A 2 -5.57 8.92 15.13
C GLU A 2 -4.89 8.17 13.98
N PHE A 3 -4.98 6.84 14.00
CA PHE A 3 -4.42 5.92 12.99
C PHE A 3 -4.70 6.38 11.55
N SER A 4 -5.95 6.80 11.29
CA SER A 4 -6.40 7.32 10.01
C SER A 4 -5.55 8.50 9.52
N ASN A 5 -5.15 9.43 10.40
CA ASN A 5 -4.40 10.63 10.01
C ASN A 5 -2.95 10.31 9.63
N PHE A 6 -2.31 9.33 10.29
CA PHE A 6 -0.96 8.92 9.95
C PHE A 6 -0.93 8.10 8.65
N LEU A 7 -1.84 7.15 8.49
CA LEU A 7 -1.92 6.32 7.29
C LEU A 7 -2.14 7.18 6.04
N GLN A 8 -3.09 8.12 6.09
CA GLN A 8 -3.37 9.04 4.98
C GLN A 8 -2.23 10.05 4.70
N SER A 9 -1.35 10.28 5.69
CA SER A 9 -0.13 11.06 5.46
C SER A 9 0.87 10.32 4.57
N ILE A 10 0.87 8.97 4.59
CA ILE A 10 1.77 8.13 3.81
C ILE A 10 1.13 7.74 2.48
N ILE A 11 -0.08 7.21 2.50
CA ILE A 11 -0.76 6.65 1.32
C ILE A 11 -2.02 7.43 0.92
N SER A 12 -2.71 7.00 -0.14
CA SER A 12 -3.92 7.66 -0.62
C SER A 12 -5.02 7.68 0.44
N CYS A 13 -5.83 8.74 0.48
CA CYS A 13 -7.04 8.81 1.31
C CYS A 13 -8.11 7.78 0.94
N ARG A 14 -7.98 7.12 -0.22
CA ARG A 14 -8.85 6.00 -0.63
C ARG A 14 -8.48 4.68 0.04
N PHE A 15 -7.34 4.61 0.71
CA PHE A 15 -6.94 3.42 1.44
C PHE A 15 -7.50 3.50 2.86
N GLU A 16 -8.45 2.63 3.15
CA GLU A 16 -9.18 2.60 4.42
C GLU A 16 -8.58 1.58 5.41
N GLU A 17 -8.68 1.86 6.70
CA GLU A 17 -8.29 0.94 7.77
C GLU A 17 -9.00 -0.43 7.66
N SER A 18 -10.26 -0.42 7.21
CA SER A 18 -11.07 -1.62 6.95
C SER A 18 -10.41 -2.59 5.97
N MET A 19 -9.60 -2.10 5.03
CA MET A 19 -8.85 -2.93 4.08
C MET A 19 -7.70 -3.66 4.78
N LEU A 20 -7.01 -2.99 5.71
CA LEU A 20 -5.95 -3.62 6.51
C LEU A 20 -6.50 -4.71 7.40
N VAL A 21 -7.60 -4.42 8.10
CA VAL A 21 -8.31 -5.42 8.92
C VAL A 21 -8.58 -6.68 8.11
N LYS A 22 -9.16 -6.53 6.91
CA LYS A 22 -9.40 -7.66 5.99
C LYS A 22 -8.12 -8.38 5.55
N PHE A 23 -7.01 -7.67 5.35
CA PHE A 23 -5.73 -8.31 5.04
C PHE A 23 -5.26 -9.19 6.18
N PHE A 24 -5.34 -8.71 7.43
CA PHE A 24 -4.96 -9.49 8.60
C PHE A 24 -5.90 -10.68 8.84
N GLU A 25 -7.22 -10.47 8.73
CA GLU A 25 -8.21 -11.54 8.85
C GLU A 25 -7.96 -12.67 7.86
N ASN A 26 -7.58 -12.35 6.62
CA ASN A 26 -7.34 -13.34 5.56
C ASN A 26 -5.92 -13.95 5.61
N ALA A 27 -4.89 -13.16 5.86
CA ALA A 27 -3.50 -13.62 5.82
C ALA A 27 -3.13 -14.47 7.03
N PHE A 28 -3.73 -14.20 8.20
CA PHE A 28 -3.40 -14.85 9.46
C PHE A 28 -4.58 -15.62 10.08
N ASP A 29 -5.71 -15.75 9.37
CA ASP A 29 -6.92 -16.42 9.86
C ASP A 29 -7.40 -15.90 11.23
N LEU A 30 -7.55 -14.57 11.31
CA LEU A 30 -7.90 -13.85 12.53
C LEU A 30 -9.33 -13.30 12.48
N GLU A 31 -9.92 -13.13 13.67
CA GLU A 31 -11.13 -12.37 13.92
C GLU A 31 -10.88 -11.31 15.01
N ASN A 32 -11.78 -10.33 15.13
CA ASN A 32 -11.67 -9.22 16.09
C ASN A 32 -10.34 -8.46 15.99
N VAL A 33 -9.84 -8.29 14.76
CA VAL A 33 -8.54 -7.66 14.50
C VAL A 33 -8.58 -6.18 14.90
N THR A 34 -7.58 -5.77 15.66
CA THR A 34 -7.34 -4.38 16.04
C THR A 34 -5.92 -3.98 15.62
N ILE A 35 -5.80 -2.91 14.85
CA ILE A 35 -4.50 -2.40 14.44
C ILE A 35 -3.83 -1.70 15.63
N THR A 36 -2.60 -2.09 15.96
CA THR A 36 -1.89 -1.61 17.15
C THR A 36 -0.79 -0.62 16.82
N ASN A 37 -0.13 -0.76 15.66
CA ASN A 37 0.99 0.10 15.27
C ASN A 37 1.17 0.19 13.75
N VAL A 38 1.74 1.30 13.27
CA VAL A 38 2.22 1.47 11.90
C VAL A 38 3.60 2.11 11.93
N GLU A 39 4.60 1.41 11.41
CA GLU A 39 5.97 1.90 11.34
C GLU A 39 6.38 2.10 9.89
N ASN A 40 6.78 3.33 9.54
CA ASN A 40 7.40 3.63 8.26
C ASN A 40 8.88 3.97 8.48
N LYS A 41 9.73 2.94 8.50
CA LYS A 41 11.18 3.09 8.74
C LYS A 41 11.95 3.62 7.53
N ASP A 42 11.39 3.45 6.35
CA ASP A 42 12.06 3.70 5.07
C ASP A 42 11.65 5.01 4.38
N GLY A 43 10.59 5.65 4.86
CA GLY A 43 9.99 6.84 4.25
C GLY A 43 9.35 6.55 2.89
N VAL A 44 8.94 7.63 2.22
CA VAL A 44 8.44 7.58 0.84
C VAL A 44 9.64 7.57 -0.11
N LYS A 45 9.74 6.55 -0.95
CA LYS A 45 10.80 6.44 -1.97
C LYS A 45 10.19 6.73 -3.35
N LYS A 46 10.98 7.32 -4.26
CA LYS A 46 10.58 7.43 -5.67
C LYS A 46 10.46 6.02 -6.24
N GLY A 47 9.34 5.74 -6.91
CA GLY A 47 9.12 4.50 -7.63
C GLY A 47 9.88 4.45 -8.95
N ASP A 48 9.47 3.50 -9.80
CA ASP A 48 9.98 3.41 -11.18
C ASP A 48 9.54 4.63 -12.01
N SER A 49 10.01 4.66 -13.25
CA SER A 49 9.60 5.64 -14.27
C SER A 49 8.10 5.91 -14.20
N TYR A 50 7.71 7.14 -14.52
CA TYR A 50 6.34 7.66 -14.39
C TYR A 50 5.96 8.28 -13.04
N LEU A 51 6.91 8.65 -12.19
CA LEU A 51 6.65 9.53 -11.02
C LEU A 51 5.75 8.89 -9.95
N SER A 52 5.72 7.56 -9.93
CA SER A 52 5.05 6.82 -8.87
C SER A 52 5.80 6.99 -7.54
N GLU A 53 5.07 6.92 -6.44
CA GLU A 53 5.63 6.92 -5.09
C GLU A 53 5.49 5.51 -4.51
N VAL A 54 6.59 4.95 -4.01
CA VAL A 54 6.59 3.66 -3.32
C VAL A 54 6.74 3.90 -1.84
N ASN A 55 5.80 3.36 -1.05
CA ASN A 55 5.84 3.44 0.41
C ASN A 55 5.95 2.05 1.00
N ASN A 56 6.92 1.89 1.88
CA ASN A 56 7.11 0.66 2.65
C ASN A 56 6.78 0.97 4.11
N PHE A 57 5.85 0.22 4.68
CA PHE A 57 5.52 0.34 6.09
C PHE A 57 5.14 -1.03 6.66
N THR A 58 5.38 -1.21 7.94
CA THR A 58 4.95 -2.39 8.68
C THR A 58 3.72 -2.02 9.47
N VAL A 59 2.67 -2.80 9.33
CA VAL A 59 1.49 -2.71 10.19
C VAL A 59 1.55 -3.84 11.20
N SER A 60 1.29 -3.54 12.46
CA SER A 60 1.13 -4.54 13.52
C SER A 60 -0.31 -4.54 14.00
N ALA A 61 -0.84 -5.72 14.28
CA ALA A 61 -2.21 -5.91 14.73
C ALA A 61 -2.30 -7.03 15.76
N SER A 62 -3.32 -6.95 16.61
CA SER A 62 -3.71 -8.01 17.54
C SER A 62 -5.06 -8.57 17.11
N GLY A 63 -5.24 -9.89 17.19
CA GLY A 63 -6.50 -10.55 16.86
C GLY A 63 -6.61 -11.92 17.50
N LYS A 64 -7.75 -12.58 17.34
CA LYS A 64 -7.94 -13.96 17.79
C LYS A 64 -7.91 -14.90 16.60
N HIS A 65 -7.18 -16.02 16.69
CA HIS A 65 -7.27 -17.06 15.69
C HIS A 65 -8.68 -17.67 15.66
N LYS A 66 -9.24 -17.83 14.46
CA LYS A 66 -10.58 -18.44 14.30
C LYS A 66 -10.61 -19.92 14.68
N SER A 67 -9.46 -20.59 14.61
CA SER A 67 -9.33 -22.03 14.86
C SER A 67 -9.30 -22.38 16.35
N ASP A 68 -8.55 -21.64 17.16
CA ASP A 68 -8.32 -21.95 18.59
C ASP A 68 -8.72 -20.83 19.56
N GLY A 69 -9.16 -19.67 19.04
CA GLY A 69 -9.58 -18.51 19.83
C GLY A 69 -8.43 -17.77 20.54
N LYS A 70 -7.17 -18.16 20.29
CA LYS A 70 -6.01 -17.59 20.97
C LYS A 70 -5.72 -16.19 20.45
N VAL A 71 -5.45 -15.26 21.37
CA VAL A 71 -4.99 -13.92 21.03
C VAL A 71 -3.55 -13.99 20.54
N VAL A 72 -3.29 -13.41 19.37
CA VAL A 72 -1.98 -13.34 18.76
C VAL A 72 -1.70 -11.94 18.24
N ASP A 73 -0.45 -11.54 18.34
CA ASP A 73 0.07 -10.31 17.75
C ASP A 73 0.85 -10.67 16.49
N VAL A 74 0.49 -10.01 15.38
CA VAL A 74 1.06 -10.27 14.06
C VAL A 74 1.51 -8.97 13.42
N SER A 75 2.49 -9.06 12.52
CA SER A 75 2.98 -7.92 11.76
C SER A 75 3.03 -8.27 10.28
N LEU A 76 2.60 -7.33 9.44
CA LEU A 76 2.59 -7.47 8.00
C LEU A 76 3.40 -6.32 7.37
N PRO A 77 4.49 -6.61 6.64
CA PRO A 77 5.13 -5.62 5.79
C PRO A 77 4.24 -5.34 4.58
N ILE A 78 3.96 -4.07 4.32
CA ILE A 78 3.12 -3.62 3.22
C ILE A 78 3.93 -2.68 2.34
N ILE A 79 3.93 -2.99 1.05
CA ILE A 79 4.48 -2.13 -0.01
C ILE A 79 3.29 -1.58 -0.79
N THR A 80 3.19 -0.26 -0.86
CA THR A 80 2.20 0.40 -1.71
C THR A 80 2.90 1.18 -2.81
N LYS A 81 2.34 1.11 -4.01
CA LYS A 81 2.75 1.93 -5.14
C LYS A 81 1.60 2.86 -5.49
N CYS A 82 1.82 4.14 -5.27
CA CYS A 82 0.81 5.17 -5.36
C CYS A 82 1.12 6.12 -6.52
N LEU A 83 0.07 6.70 -7.09
CA LEU A 83 0.20 7.88 -7.92
C LEU A 83 0.59 9.08 -7.04
N PRO A 84 1.33 10.06 -7.58
CA PRO A 84 1.71 11.25 -6.82
C PRO A 84 0.46 11.99 -6.34
N LYS A 85 0.49 12.47 -5.09
CA LYS A 85 -0.69 13.09 -4.45
C LYS A 85 -1.13 14.40 -5.12
N SER A 86 -0.25 15.06 -5.85
CA SER A 86 -0.55 16.37 -6.41
C SER A 86 -1.48 16.29 -7.63
N VAL A 87 -2.50 17.16 -7.63
CA VAL A 87 -3.51 17.21 -8.70
C VAL A 87 -2.90 17.56 -10.06
N GLY A 88 -1.89 18.44 -10.08
CA GLY A 88 -1.19 18.81 -11.32
C GLY A 88 -0.53 17.60 -11.97
N TRP A 89 0.20 16.81 -11.19
CA TRP A 89 0.87 15.61 -11.68
C TRP A 89 -0.12 14.52 -12.09
N LEU A 90 -1.23 14.36 -11.37
CA LEU A 90 -2.32 13.44 -11.77
C LEU A 90 -2.95 13.83 -13.12
N LYS A 91 -3.14 15.14 -13.38
CA LYS A 91 -3.67 15.63 -14.67
C LYS A 91 -2.70 15.46 -15.82
N THR A 92 -1.40 15.52 -15.55
CA THR A 92 -0.34 15.27 -16.54
C THR A 92 0.14 13.82 -16.56
N PHE A 93 -0.49 12.94 -15.78
CA PHE A 93 -0.09 11.55 -15.63
C PHE A 93 -0.48 10.77 -16.89
N ARG A 94 0.48 10.64 -17.80
CA ARG A 94 0.33 9.96 -19.09
C ARG A 94 0.84 8.52 -19.07
N SER A 95 0.63 7.79 -17.97
CA SER A 95 1.13 6.41 -17.85
C SER A 95 0.59 5.49 -18.94
N ALA A 96 -0.65 5.69 -19.39
CA ALA A 96 -1.22 4.93 -20.50
C ALA A 96 -0.44 5.19 -21.81
N ASP A 97 -0.15 6.45 -22.12
CA ASP A 97 0.64 6.82 -23.29
C ASP A 97 2.06 6.26 -23.20
N PHE A 98 2.69 6.37 -22.02
CA PHE A 98 4.04 5.88 -21.83
C PHE A 98 4.15 4.36 -21.87
N PHE A 99 3.23 3.65 -21.20
CA PHE A 99 3.16 2.19 -21.23
C PHE A 99 2.89 1.68 -22.64
N ASN A 100 2.00 2.35 -23.38
CA ASN A 100 1.76 2.05 -24.79
C ASN A 100 3.03 2.25 -25.63
N ASN A 101 3.74 3.37 -25.46
CA ASN A 101 5.01 3.61 -26.14
C ASN A 101 6.07 2.55 -25.81
N GLU A 102 6.13 2.12 -24.55
CA GLU A 102 7.03 1.06 -24.10
C GLU A 102 6.68 -0.30 -24.73
N CYS A 103 5.40 -0.67 -24.80
CA CYS A 103 4.94 -1.84 -25.56
C CYS A 103 5.29 -1.74 -27.04
N ILE A 104 5.06 -0.59 -27.68
CA ILE A 104 5.41 -0.36 -29.09
C ILE A 104 6.92 -0.50 -29.30
N PHE A 105 7.74 0.08 -28.42
CA PHE A 105 9.19 -0.03 -28.51
C PHE A 105 9.65 -1.49 -28.48
N TYR A 106 9.16 -2.28 -27.52
CA TYR A 106 9.49 -3.70 -27.42
C TYR A 106 9.00 -4.52 -28.61
N ASN A 107 7.85 -4.19 -29.18
CA ASN A 107 7.27 -4.94 -30.29
C ASN A 107 7.83 -4.55 -31.67
N THR A 108 8.33 -3.32 -31.82
CA THR A 108 8.61 -2.73 -33.16
C THR A 108 10.08 -2.36 -33.35
N VAL A 109 10.82 -2.06 -32.28
CA VAL A 109 12.18 -1.49 -32.36
C VAL A 109 13.23 -2.45 -31.80
N SER A 110 12.89 -3.31 -30.84
CA SER A 110 13.79 -4.36 -30.36
C SER A 110 13.82 -5.58 -31.28
N TRP A 111 14.45 -5.44 -32.45
CA TRP A 111 15.04 -6.52 -33.25
C TRP A 111 16.42 -6.10 -33.71
#